data_AF-A0AAJ2NTM7-F1
#
_entry.id   AF-A0AAJ2NTM7-F1
#
_cell.length_a   1.000
_cell.length_b   1.000
_cell.length_c   1.000
_cell.angle_alpha   90.00
_cell.angle_beta   90.00
_cell.angle_gamma   90.00
#
_symmetry.space_group_name_H-M   'P 1'
#
loop_
_entity.id
_entity.type
_entity.pdbx_description
1 polymer ?
#
loop_
_entity_poly.entity_id
_entity_poly.type
_entity_poly.pdbx_seq_one_letter_code
_entity_poly.pdbx_strand_id
1 'polypeptide(L)'
;VVTALDAVITVAYNKKIPLFVGELDSMKKGAVAASGFDYFDIGYQSGEMAAEILSGKKKPSDIPVEPPESLKLVINKKAAKA
;
A
#
# COMPACT_ATOMS: atom_id res chain seq x y z
N VAL A 1 -4.34 -2.37 -8.81
CA VAL A 1 -5.75 -1.97 -8.99
C VAL A 1 -6.61 -2.84 -8.08
N VAL A 2 -7.33 -2.25 -7.11
CA VAL A 2 -8.37 -2.95 -6.35
C VAL A 2 -9.68 -2.81 -7.12
N THR A 3 -10.15 -3.91 -7.71
CA THR A 3 -11.46 -3.95 -8.35
C THR A 3 -12.55 -3.84 -7.29
N ALA A 4 -13.68 -3.20 -7.61
CA ALA A 4 -14.84 -3.02 -6.75
C ALA A 4 -14.66 -2.18 -5.45
N LEU A 5 -13.49 -1.60 -5.19
CA LEU A 5 -13.29 -0.73 -4.01
C LEU A 5 -14.28 0.44 -3.98
N ASP A 6 -14.62 0.99 -5.14
CA ASP A 6 -15.56 2.12 -5.25
C ASP A 6 -16.97 1.75 -4.75
N ALA A 7 -17.38 0.49 -4.89
CA ALA A 7 -18.65 -0.01 -4.34
C ALA A 7 -18.61 -0.07 -2.81
N VAL A 8 -17.50 -0.53 -2.23
CA VAL A 8 -17.30 -0.57 -0.77
C VAL A 8 -17.28 0.84 -0.18
N ILE A 9 -16.56 1.77 -0.83
CA ILE A 9 -16.51 3.20 -0.45
C ILE A 9 -17.92 3.78 -0.42
N THR A 10 -18.71 3.53 -1.47
CA THR A 10 -20.09 4.05 -1.59
C THR A 10 -20.97 3.55 -0.45
N VAL A 11 -20.92 2.24 -0.15
CA VAL A 11 -21.71 1.66 0.95
C VAL A 11 -21.27 2.21 2.31
N ALA A 12 -19.96 2.27 2.56
CA ALA A 12 -19.40 2.79 3.81
C ALA A 12 -19.79 4.25 4.04
N TYR A 13 -19.67 5.09 3.00
CA TYR A 13 -20.08 6.49 3.04
C TYR A 13 -21.57 6.65 3.33
N ASN A 14 -22.44 5.95 2.60
CA ASN A 14 -23.90 6.02 2.79
C ASN A 14 -24.35 5.54 4.18
N LYS A 15 -23.60 4.62 4.79
CA LYS A 15 -23.87 4.09 6.13
C LYS A 15 -23.13 4.83 7.23
N LYS A 16 -22.35 5.87 6.91
CA LYS A 16 -21.50 6.63 7.86
C LYS A 16 -20.54 5.73 8.63
N ILE A 17 -19.99 4.70 7.97
CA ILE A 17 -19.00 3.78 8.53
C ILE A 17 -17.62 4.27 8.09
N PRO A 18 -16.68 4.54 9.03
CA PRO A 18 -15.33 4.94 8.66
C PRO A 18 -14.59 3.78 7.98
N LEU A 19 -14.13 4.02 6.75
CA LEU A 19 -13.37 3.04 5.97
C LEU A 19 -11.87 3.25 6.17
N PHE A 20 -11.17 2.18 6.53
CA PHE A 20 -9.71 2.11 6.58
C PHE A 20 -9.22 1.15 5.49
N VAL A 21 -8.14 1.50 4.81
CA VAL A 21 -7.57 0.69 3.71
C VAL A 21 -6.10 0.38 3.95
N GLY A 22 -5.60 -0.70 3.34
CA GLY A 22 -4.25 -1.21 3.57
C GLY A 22 -3.14 -0.56 2.73
N GLU A 23 -3.48 0.34 1.81
CA GLU A 23 -2.50 0.98 0.91
C GLU A 23 -2.94 2.39 0.52
N LEU A 24 -1.97 3.22 0.12
CA LEU A 24 -2.12 4.68 0.02
C LEU A 24 -2.90 5.16 -1.22
N ASP A 25 -2.91 4.42 -2.32
CA ASP A 25 -3.69 4.73 -3.53
C ASP A 25 -5.18 4.50 -3.34
N SER A 26 -5.57 3.41 -2.67
CA SER A 26 -6.96 3.18 -2.24
C SER A 26 -7.45 4.29 -1.32
N MET A 27 -6.57 4.87 -0.50
CA MET A 27 -6.94 5.95 0.41
C MET A 27 -7.37 7.21 -0.34
N LYS A 28 -6.69 7.54 -1.45
CA LYS A 28 -7.01 8.69 -2.31
C LYS A 28 -8.44 8.66 -2.85
N LYS A 29 -9.09 7.50 -2.86
CA LYS A 29 -10.48 7.34 -3.33
C LYS A 29 -11.55 7.69 -2.29
N GLY A 30 -11.18 7.99 -1.05
CA GLY A 30 -12.13 8.47 -0.03
C GLY A 30 -12.13 7.72 1.29
N ALA A 31 -11.16 6.84 1.54
CA ALA A 31 -10.99 6.23 2.86
C ALA A 31 -10.53 7.27 3.90
N VAL A 32 -10.83 7.02 5.17
CA VAL A 32 -10.50 7.90 6.29
C VAL A 32 -9.02 7.85 6.63
N ALA A 33 -8.41 6.67 6.57
CA ALA A 33 -6.98 6.49 6.76
C ALA A 33 -6.47 5.23 6.09
N ALA A 34 -5.15 5.19 5.89
CA ALA A 34 -4.42 4.00 5.51
C ALA A 34 -3.11 3.92 6.26
N SER A 35 -2.74 2.70 6.65
CA SER A 35 -1.38 2.37 7.09
C SER A 35 -0.83 1.40 6.06
N GLY A 36 0.10 1.85 5.23
CA GLY A 36 0.56 1.06 4.10
C GLY A 36 1.85 1.60 3.49
N PHE A 37 2.25 1.00 2.40
CA PHE A 37 3.49 1.29 1.69
C PHE A 37 3.22 2.09 0.41
N ASP A 38 4.26 2.67 -0.16
CA ASP A 38 4.27 3.14 -1.54
C ASP A 38 4.70 1.98 -2.46
N TYR A 39 3.95 1.74 -3.54
CA TYR A 39 4.32 0.70 -4.51
C TYR A 39 5.63 1.00 -5.24
N PHE A 40 6.00 2.28 -5.35
CA PHE A 40 7.31 2.67 -5.86
C PHE A 40 8.43 2.14 -4.95
N ASP A 41 8.29 2.33 -3.63
CA ASP A 41 9.29 1.90 -2.63
C ASP A 41 9.45 0.37 -2.66
N ILE A 42 8.35 -0.40 -2.77
CA ILE A 42 8.41 -1.87 -2.95
C ILE A 42 9.14 -2.26 -4.24
N GLY A 43 8.83 -1.58 -5.35
CA GLY A 43 9.47 -1.84 -6.63
C GLY A 43 10.97 -1.56 -6.60
N TYR A 44 11.37 -0.50 -5.90
CA TYR A 44 12.77 -0.14 -5.69
C TYR A 44 13.51 -1.21 -4.90
N GLN A 45 12.99 -1.59 -3.72
CA GLN A 45 13.55 -2.66 -2.88
C GLN A 45 13.70 -3.98 -3.67
N SER A 46 12.66 -4.36 -4.42
CA SER A 46 12.70 -5.54 -5.29
C SER A 46 13.77 -5.44 -6.39
N GLY A 47 13.97 -4.24 -6.94
CA GLY A 47 15.00 -3.96 -7.94
C GLY A 47 16.42 -4.10 -7.40
N GLU A 48 16.66 -3.68 -6.16
CA GLU A 48 17.95 -3.87 -5.50
C GLU A 48 18.25 -5.35 -5.29
N MET A 49 17.26 -6.14 -4.83
CA MET A 49 17.38 -7.60 -4.71
C MET A 49 17.71 -8.25 -6.07
N ALA A 50 17.04 -7.82 -7.15
CA ALA A 50 17.33 -8.30 -8.49
C ALA A 50 18.74 -7.92 -8.97
N ALA A 51 19.22 -6.73 -8.64
CA ALA A 51 20.58 -6.28 -8.98
C ALA A 51 21.65 -7.13 -8.27
N GLU A 52 21.42 -7.56 -7.02
CA GLU A 52 22.33 -8.49 -6.32
C GLU A 52 22.43 -9.85 -7.01
N ILE A 53 21.30 -10.36 -7.54
CA ILE A 53 21.28 -11.61 -8.32
C ILE A 53 22.00 -11.43 -9.66
N LEU A 54 21.65 -10.39 -10.42
CA LEU A 54 22.19 -10.15 -11.76
C LEU A 54 23.69 -9.81 -11.74
N SER A 55 24.18 -9.22 -10.66
CA SER A 55 25.61 -8.98 -10.45
C SER A 55 26.39 -10.23 -9.96
N GLY A 56 25.70 -11.34 -9.72
CA GLY A 56 26.30 -12.60 -9.25
C GLY A 56 26.72 -12.59 -7.78
N LYS A 57 26.33 -11.56 -7.01
CA LYS A 57 26.68 -11.45 -5.58
C LYS A 57 25.92 -12.45 -4.71
N LYS A 58 24.67 -12.76 -5.06
CA LYS A 58 23.81 -13.70 -4.33
C LYS A 58 23.03 -14.59 -5.28
N LYS A 59 22.68 -15.80 -4.85
CA LYS A 59 21.68 -16.63 -5.53
C LYS A 59 20.29 -16.27 -5.02
N PRO A 60 19.21 -16.53 -5.78
CA PRO A 60 17.85 -16.35 -5.30
C PRO A 60 17.56 -17.08 -3.97
N SER A 61 18.18 -18.24 -3.74
CA SER A 61 18.06 -19.00 -2.48
C SER A 61 18.63 -18.30 -1.25
N ASP A 62 19.51 -17.32 -1.46
CA ASP A 62 20.24 -16.64 -0.38
C ASP A 62 19.53 -15.35 0.05
N ILE A 63 18.51 -14.93 -0.69
CA ILE A 63 17.76 -13.70 -0.45
C ILE A 63 16.42 -14.06 0.20
N PRO A 64 16.20 -13.73 1.49
CA PRO A 64 14.91 -13.97 2.14
C PRO A 64 13.82 -13.08 1.55
N VAL A 65 12.57 -13.52 1.69
CA VAL A 65 11.42 -12.64 1.41
C VAL A 65 11.37 -11.56 2.48
N GLU A 66 11.33 -10.29 2.04
CA GLU A 66 11.31 -9.14 2.94
C GLU A 66 9.93 -8.49 2.97
N PRO A 67 9.48 -8.00 4.14
CA PRO A 67 8.36 -7.07 4.20
C PRO A 67 8.78 -5.70 3.62
N PRO A 68 7.81 -4.82 3.31
CA PRO A 68 8.12 -3.44 2.95
C PRO A 68 8.91 -2.76 4.08
N GLU A 69 10.05 -2.15 3.75
CA GLU A 69 10.89 -1.46 4.75
C GLU A 69 10.22 -0.20 5.32
N SER A 70 9.31 0.41 4.55
CA SER A 70 8.65 1.65 4.91
C SER A 70 7.13 1.49 4.95
N LEU A 71 6.55 1.76 6.11
CA LEU A 71 5.11 1.90 6.30
C LEU A 71 4.79 3.34 6.68
N LYS A 72 3.81 3.91 5.99
CA LYS A 72 3.31 5.27 6.17
C LYS A 72 1.88 5.20 6.68
N LEU A 73 1.61 5.87 7.79
CA LEU A 73 0.26 6.17 8.23
C LEU A 73 -0.18 7.50 7.63
N VAL A 74 -1.24 7.48 6.84
CA VAL A 74 -1.83 8.68 6.23
C VAL A 74 -3.28 8.81 6.66
N ILE A 75 -3.65 10.01 7.11
CA ILE A 75 -5.00 10.34 7.58
C ILE A 75 -5.62 11.36 6.63
N ASN A 76 -6.76 11.03 6.05
CA ASN A 76 -7.57 11.93 5.24
C ASN A 76 -8.48 12.77 6.14
N LYS A 77 -7.98 13.94 6.56
CA LYS A 77 -8.73 14.86 7.44
C LYS A 77 -10.05 15.35 6.84
N LYS A 78 -10.21 15.32 5.51
CA LYS A 78 -11.47 15.70 4.85
C LYS A 78 -12.51 14.59 5.01
N ALA A 79 -12.12 13.35 4.71
CA ALA A 79 -13.00 12.18 4.90
C ALA A 79 -13.34 11.95 6.38
N ALA A 80 -12.42 12.26 7.30
CA ALA A 80 -12.64 12.13 8.75
C ALA A 80 -13.67 13.11 9.35
N LYS A 81 -14.01 14.20 8.63
CA LYS A 81 -14.94 15.24 9.09
C LYS A 81 -16.34 15.14 8.47
N ALA A 82 -16.52 14.24 7.51
CA ALA A 82 -17.75 14.09 6.72
C ALA A 82 -18.82 13.26 7.45
#